data_AF-A0A0G1MCR6-F1
#
_entry.id   AF-A0A0G1MCR6-F1
#
_cell.length_a   1.000
_cell.length_b   1.000
_cell.length_c   1.000
_cell.angle_alpha   90.00
_cell.angle_beta   90.00
_cell.angle_gamma   90.00
#
_symmetry.space_group_name_H-M   'P 1'
#
loop_
_entity.id
_entity.type
_entity.pdbx_description
1 polymer ?
#
loop_
_entity_poly.entity_id
_entity_poly.type
_entity_poly.pdbx_seq_one_letter_code
_entity_poly.pdbx_strand_id
1 'polypeptide(L)'
;MVAVTGSVAASNADSASDIDLLIITESKRLWLSRLFVVLVLKALGIYWNDQKPAGTVCPNIFMSSGILNWEKKNVYIANEIALLYPLFSRNETYFRFMEENSWVKDYLANCYQFGQALTHKRTAKTTVSKLVDLLESVCMKAQKIHMQNKVTTEVIRPNLAHFNKKDSMFATLSKY
;
A
#
# COMPACT_ATOMS: atom_id res chain seq x y z
N MET A 1 3.22 -7.59 -4.23
CA MET A 1 4.18 -7.24 -3.17
C MET A 1 3.41 -6.98 -1.90
N VAL A 2 3.97 -7.36 -0.76
CA VAL A 2 3.47 -6.99 0.57
C VAL A 2 4.65 -6.37 1.32
N ALA A 3 4.42 -5.22 1.93
CA ALA A 3 5.41 -4.49 2.70
C ALA A 3 4.76 -3.91 3.96
N VAL A 4 5.55 -3.80 5.03
CA VAL A 4 5.17 -3.11 6.27
C VAL A 4 5.52 -1.63 6.12
N THR A 5 4.66 -0.77 6.65
CA THR A 5 4.79 0.69 6.68
C THR A 5 4.49 1.22 8.09
N GLY A 6 4.55 2.54 8.30
CA GLY A 6 4.18 3.16 9.56
C GLY A 6 5.16 2.89 10.70
N SER A 7 4.65 2.93 11.93
CA SER A 7 5.48 2.86 13.16
C SER A 7 6.30 1.58 13.27
N VAL A 8 5.74 0.44 12.81
CA VAL A 8 6.44 -0.85 12.83
C VAL A 8 7.64 -0.84 11.89
N ALA A 9 7.46 -0.32 10.66
CA ALA A 9 8.57 -0.20 9.70
C ALA A 9 9.63 0.81 10.18
N ALA A 10 9.19 1.86 10.86
CA ALA A 10 10.06 2.86 11.47
C ALA A 10 10.78 2.40 12.75
N SER A 11 10.58 1.15 13.21
CA SER A 11 11.08 0.66 14.50
C SER A 11 10.68 1.55 15.70
N ASN A 12 9.49 2.15 15.62
CA ASN A 12 8.93 3.07 16.60
C ASN A 12 7.51 2.63 17.03
N ALA A 13 7.21 1.34 16.93
CA ALA A 13 5.96 0.76 17.39
C ALA A 13 6.02 0.45 18.90
N ASP A 14 4.88 0.60 19.57
CA ASP A 14 4.68 0.24 20.96
C ASP A 14 3.67 -0.93 21.10
N SER A 15 3.38 -1.35 22.33
CA SER A 15 2.44 -2.44 22.60
C SER A 15 0.99 -2.15 22.21
N ALA A 16 0.65 -0.88 21.91
CA ALA A 16 -0.69 -0.48 21.48
C ALA A 16 -0.81 -0.33 19.95
N SER A 17 0.31 -0.47 19.23
CA SER A 17 0.38 -0.23 17.80
C SER A 17 -0.23 -1.36 16.96
N ASP A 18 -0.80 -0.98 15.83
CA ASP A 18 -1.20 -1.86 14.73
C ASP A 18 -0.05 -2.07 13.73
N ILE A 19 -0.25 -2.99 12.78
CA ILE A 19 0.68 -3.28 11.70
C ILE A 19 0.07 -2.78 10.38
N ASP A 20 0.60 -1.68 9.86
CA ASP A 20 0.19 -1.15 8.57
C ASP A 20 0.86 -1.90 7.41
N LEU A 21 0.07 -2.23 6.39
CA LEU A 21 0.56 -2.87 5.16
C LEU A 21 0.34 -2.01 3.92
N LEU A 22 1.37 -1.98 3.08
CA LEU A 22 1.29 -1.64 1.66
C LEU A 22 1.25 -2.93 0.83
N ILE A 23 0.19 -3.08 0.05
CA ILE A 23 0.00 -4.22 -0.85
C ILE A 23 -0.05 -3.72 -2.29
N ILE A 24 0.97 -4.08 -3.08
CA ILE A 24 0.99 -3.81 -4.51
C ILE A 24 0.52 -5.04 -5.27
N THR A 25 -0.60 -4.93 -5.97
CA THR A 25 -1.23 -6.00 -6.75
C THR A 25 -0.85 -5.89 -8.22
N GLU A 26 -1.11 -6.94 -9.00
CA GLU A 26 -1.10 -6.80 -10.45
C GLU A 26 -2.18 -5.81 -10.92
N SER A 27 -1.96 -5.24 -12.10
CA SER A 27 -2.91 -4.33 -12.74
C SER A 27 -4.29 -4.97 -12.87
N LYS A 28 -5.33 -4.22 -12.48
CA LYS A 28 -6.74 -4.67 -12.45
C LYS A 28 -7.03 -5.84 -11.50
N ARG A 29 -6.25 -6.03 -10.43
CA ARG A 29 -6.51 -7.07 -9.41
C ARG A 29 -6.60 -6.51 -8.00
N LEU A 30 -6.67 -5.19 -7.88
CA LEU A 30 -6.63 -4.49 -6.59
C LEU A 30 -7.82 -4.88 -5.74
N TRP A 31 -9.03 -4.81 -6.28
CA TRP A 31 -10.27 -4.97 -5.52
C TRP A 31 -10.55 -6.42 -5.16
N LEU A 32 -10.25 -7.36 -6.06
CA LEU A 32 -10.30 -8.79 -5.74
C LEU A 32 -9.28 -9.16 -4.66
N SER A 33 -8.04 -8.66 -4.78
CA SER A 33 -7.02 -8.89 -3.75
C SER A 33 -7.43 -8.27 -2.41
N ARG A 34 -8.01 -7.06 -2.44
CA ARG A 34 -8.50 -6.37 -1.24
C ARG A 34 -9.56 -7.20 -0.52
N LEU A 35 -10.53 -7.72 -1.27
CA LEU A 35 -11.57 -8.57 -0.72
C LEU A 35 -10.96 -9.80 -0.06
N PHE A 36 -10.08 -10.51 -0.78
CA PHE A 36 -9.42 -11.71 -0.27
C PHE A 36 -8.62 -11.44 1.02
N VAL A 37 -7.77 -10.42 1.02
CA VAL A 37 -6.95 -10.03 2.19
C VAL A 37 -7.84 -9.70 3.37
N VAL A 38 -8.89 -8.89 3.19
CA VAL A 38 -9.80 -8.55 4.29
C VAL A 38 -10.52 -9.78 4.83
N LEU A 39 -10.97 -10.69 3.97
CA LEU A 39 -11.62 -11.92 4.42
C LEU A 39 -10.67 -12.81 5.23
N VAL A 40 -9.43 -12.99 4.77
CA VAL A 40 -8.41 -13.77 5.49
C VAL A 40 -8.09 -13.15 6.84
N LEU A 41 -7.80 -11.84 6.89
CA LEU A 41 -7.49 -11.15 8.15
C LEU A 41 -8.66 -11.21 9.15
N LYS A 42 -9.90 -11.10 8.66
CA LYS A 42 -11.10 -11.24 9.50
C LYS A 42 -11.29 -12.68 9.99
N ALA A 43 -11.07 -13.67 9.14
CA ALA A 43 -11.16 -15.08 9.53
C ALA A 43 -10.12 -15.46 10.59
N LEU A 44 -8.93 -14.85 10.52
CA LEU A 44 -7.88 -15.00 11.52
C LEU A 44 -8.11 -14.16 12.79
N GLY A 45 -9.13 -13.30 12.83
CA GLY A 45 -9.43 -12.45 13.98
C GLY A 45 -8.42 -11.32 14.22
N ILE A 46 -7.53 -11.05 13.26
CA ILE A 46 -6.45 -10.06 13.37
C ILE A 46 -6.69 -8.82 12.50
N TYR A 47 -7.85 -8.71 11.86
CA TYR A 47 -8.20 -7.51 11.10
C TYR A 47 -8.35 -6.30 12.02
N TRP A 48 -7.76 -5.18 11.62
CA TRP A 48 -7.79 -3.93 12.36
C TRP A 48 -9.21 -3.48 12.77
N ASN A 49 -9.33 -3.02 14.01
CA ASN A 49 -10.57 -2.48 14.56
C ASN A 49 -10.28 -1.33 15.53
N ASP A 50 -11.14 -0.31 15.54
CA ASP A 50 -10.98 0.90 16.37
C ASP A 50 -10.98 0.61 17.90
N GLN A 51 -11.49 -0.54 18.33
CA GLN A 51 -11.66 -0.87 19.76
C GLN A 51 -10.42 -1.56 20.36
N LYS A 52 -9.66 -2.28 19.54
CA LYS A 52 -8.50 -3.10 19.91
C LYS A 52 -7.48 -3.07 18.76
N PRO A 53 -6.77 -1.94 18.56
CA PRO A 53 -5.79 -1.80 17.48
C PRO A 53 -4.52 -2.62 17.73
N ALA A 54 -4.15 -2.83 18.99
CA ALA A 54 -2.92 -3.50 19.39
C ALA A 54 -2.76 -4.89 18.74
N GLY A 55 -1.67 -5.08 18.00
CA GLY A 55 -1.32 -6.35 17.36
C GLY A 55 -2.23 -6.75 16.19
N THR A 56 -3.12 -5.86 15.74
CA THR A 56 -3.95 -6.10 14.56
C THR A 56 -3.25 -5.65 13.28
N VAL A 57 -3.71 -6.17 12.15
CA VAL A 57 -3.18 -5.86 10.82
C VAL A 57 -4.15 -4.94 10.10
N CYS A 58 -3.66 -3.75 9.75
CA CYS A 58 -4.35 -2.77 8.94
C CYS A 58 -3.78 -2.78 7.51
N PRO A 59 -4.51 -3.31 6.52
CA PRO A 59 -4.08 -3.21 5.13
C PRO A 59 -4.40 -1.81 4.59
N ASN A 60 -3.64 -0.82 5.07
CA ASN A 60 -3.87 0.61 4.89
C ASN A 60 -3.75 1.04 3.42
N ILE A 61 -2.83 0.45 2.65
CA ILE A 61 -2.59 0.87 1.27
C ILE A 61 -2.67 -0.32 0.32
N PHE A 62 -3.55 -0.23 -0.66
CA PHE A 62 -3.57 -1.10 -1.84
C PHE A 62 -3.27 -0.28 -3.08
N MET A 63 -2.30 -0.72 -3.87
CA MET A 63 -1.88 -0.04 -5.09
C MET A 63 -1.74 -1.04 -6.24
N SER A 64 -2.10 -0.61 -7.44
CA SER A 64 -1.89 -1.38 -8.67
C SER A 64 -0.46 -1.19 -9.17
N SER A 65 0.18 -2.27 -9.62
CA SER A 65 1.49 -2.20 -10.30
C SER A 65 1.48 -1.37 -11.59
N GLY A 66 0.31 -0.98 -12.09
CA GLY A 66 0.17 -0.07 -13.23
C GLY A 66 0.40 1.41 -12.88
N ILE A 67 0.49 1.77 -11.60
CA ILE A 67 0.77 3.14 -11.12
C ILE A 67 1.69 3.12 -9.90
N LEU A 68 2.93 2.71 -10.09
CA LEU A 68 3.91 2.65 -8.99
C LEU A 68 4.41 4.02 -8.52
N ASN A 69 4.31 5.05 -9.38
CA ASN A 69 4.68 6.41 -9.00
C ASN A 69 3.69 6.98 -7.98
N TRP A 70 4.21 7.47 -6.86
CA TRP A 70 3.42 8.15 -5.84
C TRP A 70 3.25 9.63 -6.20
N GLU A 71 2.00 10.08 -6.35
CA GLU A 71 1.67 11.43 -6.87
C GLU A 71 2.17 12.56 -5.96
N LYS A 72 2.00 12.41 -4.63
CA LYS A 72 2.32 13.47 -3.65
C LYS A 72 3.78 13.37 -3.22
N LYS A 73 4.57 14.41 -3.49
CA LYS A 73 6.00 14.45 -3.17
C LYS A 73 6.27 15.48 -2.08
N ASN A 74 6.74 15.02 -0.93
CA ASN A 74 7.22 15.85 0.17
C ASN A 74 8.11 15.01 1.10
N VAL A 75 8.78 15.65 2.05
CA VAL A 75 9.70 14.98 2.98
C VAL A 75 9.04 13.90 3.84
N TYR A 76 7.78 14.09 4.24
CA TYR A 76 7.04 13.10 5.04
C TYR A 76 6.80 11.82 4.22
N ILE A 77 6.28 11.95 3.00
CA ILE A 77 6.08 10.81 2.10
C ILE A 77 7.42 10.19 1.69
N ALA A 78 8.47 11.00 1.50
CA ALA A 78 9.80 10.49 1.21
C ALA A 78 10.29 9.56 2.34
N ASN A 79 10.06 9.95 3.59
CA ASN A 79 10.39 9.14 4.76
C ASN A 79 9.56 7.84 4.81
N GLU A 80 8.25 7.91 4.60
CA GLU A 80 7.39 6.70 4.56
C GLU A 80 7.84 5.71 3.47
N ILE A 81 8.19 6.21 2.28
CA ILE A 81 8.71 5.35 1.19
C ILE A 81 10.09 4.79 1.54
N ALA A 82 10.98 5.58 2.12
CA ALA A 82 12.33 5.15 2.48
C ALA A 82 12.33 4.08 3.59
N LEU A 83 11.39 4.15 4.54
CA LEU A 83 11.26 3.20 5.64
C LEU A 83 10.48 1.94 5.27
N LEU A 84 9.91 1.88 4.06
CA LEU A 84 9.10 0.75 3.62
C LEU A 84 9.87 -0.57 3.73
N TYR A 85 9.33 -1.53 4.48
CA TYR A 85 9.97 -2.82 4.72
C TYR A 85 9.30 -3.95 3.92
N PRO A 86 9.87 -4.41 2.79
CA PRO A 86 9.24 -5.43 1.95
C PRO A 86 9.30 -6.82 2.60
N LEU A 87 8.13 -7.42 2.87
CA LEU A 87 8.03 -8.80 3.36
C LEU A 87 8.04 -9.81 2.22
N PHE A 88 7.41 -9.45 1.10
CA PHE A 88 7.33 -10.30 -0.07
C PHE A 88 7.27 -9.46 -1.34
N SER A 89 8.17 -9.74 -2.29
CA SER A 89 8.23 -9.07 -3.58
C SER A 89 8.36 -10.11 -4.70
N ARG A 90 7.50 -9.98 -5.72
CA ARG A 90 7.54 -10.78 -6.95
C ARG A 90 7.78 -9.86 -8.13
N ASN A 91 8.46 -10.34 -9.17
CA ASN A 91 8.79 -9.56 -10.38
C ASN A 91 9.47 -8.23 -10.02
N GLU A 92 10.32 -8.24 -8.99
CA GLU A 92 11.08 -7.07 -8.54
C GLU A 92 10.20 -5.83 -8.27
N THR A 93 8.95 -6.05 -7.86
CA THR A 93 7.97 -4.96 -7.68
C THR A 93 8.46 -3.92 -6.69
N TYR A 94 9.18 -4.33 -5.64
CA TYR A 94 9.83 -3.40 -4.72
C TYR A 94 10.82 -2.47 -5.41
N PHE A 95 11.80 -3.01 -6.15
CA PHE A 95 12.80 -2.20 -6.83
C PHE A 95 12.17 -1.27 -7.87
N ARG A 96 11.19 -1.75 -8.64
CA ARG A 96 10.43 -0.90 -9.58
C ARG A 96 9.66 0.22 -8.86
N PHE A 97 9.08 -0.08 -7.69
CA PHE A 97 8.41 0.94 -6.88
C PHE A 97 9.41 1.99 -6.38
N MET A 98 10.60 1.59 -5.93
CA MET A 98 11.64 2.53 -5.51
C MET A 98 12.21 3.35 -6.67
N GLU A 99 12.34 2.76 -7.87
CA GLU A 99 12.80 3.43 -9.09
C GLU A 99 11.80 4.51 -9.55
N GLU A 100 10.50 4.16 -9.63
CA GLU A 100 9.42 5.10 -9.96
C GLU A 100 9.24 6.21 -8.92
N ASN A 101 9.80 6.01 -7.72
CA ASN A 101 9.85 6.99 -6.65
C ASN A 101 11.28 7.49 -6.35
N SER A 102 12.13 7.57 -7.37
CA SER A 102 13.52 8.02 -7.19
C SER A 102 13.68 9.43 -6.65
N TRP A 103 12.63 10.27 -6.74
CA TRP A 103 12.57 11.61 -6.15
C TRP A 103 12.76 11.60 -4.63
N VAL A 104 12.59 10.46 -3.95
CA VAL A 104 12.87 10.30 -2.52
C VAL A 104 14.31 10.70 -2.17
N LYS A 105 15.28 10.45 -3.08
CA LYS A 105 16.69 10.82 -2.90
C LYS A 105 16.91 12.33 -2.76
N ASP A 106 16.01 13.13 -3.32
CA ASP A 106 16.09 14.59 -3.28
C ASP A 106 15.80 15.13 -1.86
N TYR A 107 15.13 14.32 -1.03
CA TYR A 107 14.87 14.59 0.38
C TYR A 107 15.79 13.80 1.33
N LEU A 108 16.12 12.55 0.98
CA LEU A 108 16.81 11.59 1.85
C LEU A 108 17.99 10.92 1.11
N ALA A 109 18.99 11.72 0.72
CA ALA A 109 20.12 11.27 -0.09
C ALA A 109 20.88 10.06 0.49
N ASN A 110 20.98 9.97 1.82
CA ASN A 110 21.70 8.89 2.51
C ASN A 110 20.93 7.56 2.56
N CYS A 111 19.61 7.57 2.33
CA CYS A 111 18.77 6.37 2.44
C CYS A 111 18.56 5.67 1.10
N TYR A 112 18.99 6.27 -0.02
CA TYR A 112 18.72 5.79 -1.37
C TYR A 112 19.90 4.97 -1.93
N GLN A 113 20.20 3.83 -1.29
CA GLN A 113 21.08 2.79 -1.84
C GLN A 113 20.28 1.50 -2.07
N PHE A 114 19.27 1.58 -2.93
CA PHE A 114 18.56 0.40 -3.38
C PHE A 114 19.31 -0.21 -4.56
N GLY A 115 19.58 -1.52 -4.50
CA GLY A 115 20.12 -2.25 -5.63
C GLY A 115 19.25 -2.02 -6.87
N GLN A 116 19.88 -1.87 -8.03
CA GLN A 116 19.14 -1.76 -9.29
C GLN A 116 18.32 -3.03 -9.51
N ALA A 117 17.08 -2.88 -9.99
CA ALA A 117 16.31 -4.00 -10.51
C ALA A 117 17.19 -4.76 -11.52
N LEU A 118 17.32 -6.08 -11.39
CA LEU A 118 18.08 -6.85 -12.37
C LEU A 118 17.32 -6.76 -13.69
N THR A 119 18.05 -6.72 -14.81
CA THR A 119 17.50 -6.46 -16.15
C THR A 119 16.21 -7.24 -16.40
N HIS A 120 15.09 -6.52 -16.40
CA HIS A 120 13.76 -7.10 -16.36
C HIS A 120 13.41 -7.75 -17.71
N LYS A 121 13.53 -9.08 -17.81
CA LYS A 121 12.80 -9.81 -18.84
C LYS A 121 11.32 -9.61 -18.55
N ARG A 122 10.61 -8.84 -19.39
CA ARG A 122 9.15 -8.72 -19.35
C ARG A 122 8.56 -10.12 -19.20
N THR A 123 8.05 -10.45 -18.02
CA THR A 123 7.22 -11.64 -17.83
C THR A 123 6.09 -11.52 -18.85
N ALA A 124 5.92 -12.57 -19.66
CA ALA A 124 4.90 -12.61 -20.69
C ALA A 124 3.56 -12.13 -20.11
N LYS A 125 2.85 -11.25 -20.84
CA LYS A 125 1.50 -10.85 -20.45
C LYS A 125 0.68 -12.13 -20.28
N THR A 126 0.39 -12.52 -19.05
CA THR A 126 -0.59 -13.57 -18.78
C THR A 126 -1.89 -13.07 -19.41
N THR A 127 -2.42 -13.79 -20.39
CA THR A 127 -3.74 -13.48 -20.97
C THR A 127 -4.77 -13.75 -19.90
N VAL A 128 -5.03 -12.76 -19.06
CA VAL A 128 -6.04 -12.90 -18.02
C VAL A 128 -7.41 -12.70 -18.66
N SER A 129 -8.34 -13.61 -18.36
CA SER A 129 -9.67 -13.63 -18.96
C SER A 129 -10.44 -12.33 -18.71
N LYS A 130 -11.19 -11.86 -19.72
CA LYS A 130 -12.13 -10.74 -19.61
C LYS A 130 -13.14 -10.94 -18.47
N LEU A 131 -13.44 -12.19 -18.11
CA LEU A 131 -14.30 -12.53 -16.97
C LEU A 131 -13.72 -12.02 -15.65
N VAL A 132 -12.40 -12.18 -15.44
CA VAL A 132 -11.74 -11.74 -14.20
C VAL A 132 -11.71 -10.21 -14.14
N ASP A 133 -11.52 -9.53 -15.27
CA ASP A 133 -11.61 -8.06 -15.36
C ASP A 133 -13.03 -7.55 -15.04
N LEU A 134 -14.07 -8.29 -15.44
CA LEU A 134 -15.45 -7.99 -15.08
C LEU A 134 -15.67 -8.19 -13.57
N LEU A 135 -15.21 -9.31 -13.01
CA LEU A 135 -15.29 -9.59 -11.58
C LEU A 135 -14.59 -8.52 -10.75
N GLU A 136 -13.40 -8.08 -11.15
CA GLU A 136 -12.70 -6.94 -10.53
C GLU A 136 -13.59 -5.70 -10.49
N SER A 137 -14.21 -5.36 -11.62
CA SER A 137 -15.04 -4.15 -11.74
C SER A 137 -16.30 -4.23 -10.87
N VAL A 138 -16.94 -5.40 -10.80
CA VAL A 138 -18.09 -5.64 -9.92
C VAL A 138 -17.66 -5.57 -8.46
N CYS A 139 -16.54 -6.21 -8.12
CA CYS A 139 -15.99 -6.25 -6.77
C CYS A 139 -15.62 -4.83 -6.28
N MET A 140 -15.04 -4.00 -7.15
CA MET A 140 -14.77 -2.59 -6.88
C MET A 140 -16.06 -1.84 -6.54
N LYS A 141 -17.08 -1.93 -7.40
CA LYS A 141 -18.35 -1.22 -7.20
C LYS A 141 -19.01 -1.62 -5.88
N ALA A 142 -19.11 -2.93 -5.61
CA ALA A 142 -19.68 -3.46 -4.37
C ALA A 142 -18.92 -2.95 -3.13
N GLN A 143 -17.59 -3.03 -3.15
CA GLN A 143 -16.76 -2.55 -2.04
C GLN A 143 -16.86 -1.03 -1.86
N LYS A 144 -16.91 -0.25 -2.95
CA LYS A 144 -17.08 1.20 -2.89
C LYS A 144 -18.41 1.58 -2.24
N ILE A 145 -19.51 0.92 -2.63
CA ILE A 145 -20.84 1.11 -2.02
C ILE A 145 -20.80 0.74 -0.53
N HIS A 146 -20.18 -0.38 -0.17
CA HIS A 146 -20.06 -0.79 1.24
C HIS A 146 -19.30 0.23 2.10
N MET A 147 -18.27 0.88 1.53
CA MET A 147 -17.43 1.84 2.24
C MET A 147 -17.97 3.26 2.21
N GLN A 148 -18.92 3.60 1.33
CA GLN A 148 -19.31 4.98 1.04
C GLN A 148 -19.71 5.82 2.27
N ASN A 149 -20.31 5.20 3.29
CA ASN A 149 -20.75 5.88 4.51
C ASN A 149 -19.63 6.04 5.56
N LYS A 150 -18.44 5.50 5.29
CA LYS A 150 -17.30 5.46 6.21
C LYS A 150 -16.08 6.18 5.66
N VAL A 151 -16.12 6.65 4.40
CA VAL A 151 -15.02 7.37 3.76
C VAL A 151 -15.06 8.82 4.22
N THR A 152 -14.00 9.27 4.87
CA THR A 152 -13.75 10.65 5.27
C THR A 152 -12.62 11.26 4.45
N THR A 153 -11.42 10.70 4.54
CA THR A 153 -10.17 11.23 3.98
C THR A 153 -9.48 10.25 3.04
N GLU A 154 -10.07 9.06 2.86
CA GLU A 154 -9.47 7.96 2.11
C GLU A 154 -9.52 8.19 0.59
N VAL A 155 -8.42 7.84 -0.07
CA VAL A 155 -8.33 7.92 -1.53
C VAL A 155 -8.79 6.58 -2.12
N ILE A 156 -9.96 6.58 -2.75
CA ILE A 156 -10.57 5.38 -3.34
C ILE A 156 -10.68 5.53 -4.86
N ARG A 157 -9.74 4.93 -5.60
CA ARG A 157 -9.63 4.92 -7.07
C ARG A 157 -9.53 3.48 -7.58
N PRO A 158 -9.75 3.21 -8.89
CA PRO A 158 -9.67 1.86 -9.45
C PRO A 158 -8.32 1.16 -9.21
N ASN A 159 -7.25 1.95 -9.11
CA ASN A 159 -5.86 1.52 -9.06
C ASN A 159 -5.14 1.89 -7.75
N LEU A 160 -5.82 2.58 -6.82
CA LEU A 160 -5.29 2.97 -5.52
C LEU A 160 -6.43 3.00 -4.49
N ALA A 161 -6.26 2.30 -3.37
CA ALA A 161 -7.06 2.47 -2.17
C ALA A 161 -6.13 2.78 -1.00
N HIS A 162 -6.22 3.98 -0.44
CA HIS A 162 -5.37 4.44 0.66
C HIS A 162 -6.24 4.93 1.82
N PHE A 163 -6.18 4.20 2.93
CA PHE A 163 -7.02 4.40 4.10
C PHE A 163 -6.37 5.29 5.17
N ASN A 164 -6.13 6.56 4.83
CA ASN A 164 -5.49 7.50 5.76
C ASN A 164 -6.51 8.12 6.74
N LYS A 165 -6.84 7.40 7.83
CA LYS A 165 -7.82 7.84 8.85
C LYS A 165 -7.33 9.03 9.69
N LYS A 166 -6.01 9.18 9.88
CA LYS A 166 -5.38 10.29 10.61
C LYS A 166 -4.24 10.83 9.77
N ASP A 167 -4.48 11.91 9.03
CA ASP A 167 -3.43 12.56 8.24
C ASP A 167 -2.41 13.27 9.16
N SER A 168 -1.50 12.48 9.72
CA SER A 168 -0.39 12.94 10.56
C SER A 168 0.62 13.78 9.78
N MET A 169 0.50 13.85 8.44
CA MET A 169 1.39 14.64 7.60
C MET A 169 1.35 16.12 8.00
N PHE A 170 0.16 16.72 8.12
CA PHE A 170 0.04 18.13 8.48
C PHE A 170 0.58 18.42 9.89
N ALA A 171 0.25 17.57 10.86
CA ALA A 171 0.71 17.72 12.24
C ALA A 171 2.24 17.52 12.39
N THR A 172 2.85 16.70 11.53
CA THR A 172 4.29 16.48 11.50
C THR A 172 5.01 17.62 10.80
N LEU A 173 4.52 18.03 9.63
CA LEU A 173 5.13 19.10 8.85
C LEU A 173 5.00 20.47 9.52
N SER A 174 3.93 20.74 10.28
CA SER A 174 3.78 22.01 10.99
C SER A 174 4.80 22.25 12.12
N LYS A 175 5.59 21.23 12.48
CA LYS A 175 6.64 21.32 13.50
C LYS A 175 7.99 21.74 12.94
N TYR A 176 8.12 21.86 11.62
CA TYR A 176 9.32 22.22 10.87
C TYR A 176 9.01 23.37 9.92
#